data_AF-A0A3B0UJ94-F1
#
_entry.id   AF-A0A3B0UJ94-F1
#
_cell.length_a   1.000
_cell.length_b   1.000
_cell.length_c   1.000
_cell.angle_alpha   90.00
_cell.angle_beta   90.00
_cell.angle_gamma   90.00
#
_symmetry.space_group_name_H-M   'P 1'
#
loop_
_entity.id
_entity.type
_entity.pdbx_description
1 polymer ?
#
loop_
_entity_poly.entity_id
_entity_poly.type
_entity_poly.pdbx_seq_one_letter_code
_entity_poly.pdbx_strand_id
1 'polypeptide(L)' 'TRLEWAKKYERDPDLLEKYEMEVLPALSVANVRELLRATMPLPQLSPQKAAALVIKHLDNRARSRKSRLRKALGT' A
#
# COMPACT_ATOMS: atom_id res chain seq x y z
N THR A 1 4.64 17.27 1.89
CA THR A 1 5.36 16.31 2.78
C THR A 1 4.38 15.67 3.79
N ARG A 2 4.79 14.72 4.66
CA ARG A 2 3.91 14.11 5.68
C ARG A 2 3.25 15.18 6.59
N LEU A 3 3.97 16.27 6.86
CA LEU A 3 3.48 17.41 7.64
C LEU A 3 2.34 18.16 6.94
N GLU A 4 2.44 18.35 5.62
CA GLU A 4 1.40 19.05 4.84
C GLU A 4 0.13 18.21 4.67
N TRP A 5 0.27 16.89 4.57
CA TRP A 5 -0.88 15.99 4.56
C TRP A 5 -1.66 16.04 5.87
N ALA A 6 -0.97 16.07 7.01
CA ALA A 6 -1.61 16.19 8.32
C ALA A 6 -2.32 17.54 8.53
N LYS A 7 -1.81 18.61 7.91
CA LYS A 7 -2.49 19.92 7.93
C LYS A 7 -3.69 19.99 6.98
N LYS A 8 -3.62 19.30 5.84
CA LYS A 8 -4.67 19.32 4.82
C LYS A 8 -5.87 18.44 5.18
N TYR A 9 -5.64 17.38 5.93
CA TYR A 9 -6.66 16.43 6.36
C TYR A 9 -6.61 16.28 7.88
N GLU A 10 -7.25 17.23 8.56
CA GLU A 10 -7.42 17.18 10.02
C GLU A 10 -8.31 16.00 10.41
N ARG A 11 -8.11 15.47 11.62
CA ARG A 11 -8.87 14.31 12.10
C ARG A 11 -10.29 14.74 12.43
N ASP A 12 -11.25 13.98 11.95
CA ASP A 12 -12.67 14.23 12.19
C ASP A 12 -13.03 13.97 13.68
N PRO A 13 -13.51 14.98 14.42
CA PRO A 13 -13.91 14.83 15.82
C PRO A 13 -15.12 13.93 16.00
N ASP A 14 -16.02 13.84 15.01
CA ASP A 14 -17.22 13.00 15.11
C ASP A 14 -16.85 11.51 15.09
N LEU A 15 -15.70 11.16 14.51
CA LEU A 15 -15.16 9.81 14.54
C LEU A 15 -14.57 9.46 15.92
N LEU A 16 -14.10 10.42 16.73
CA LEU A 16 -13.61 10.15 18.10
C LEU A 16 -14.77 9.68 18.98
N GLU A 17 -15.89 10.42 18.93
CA GLU A 17 -17.10 10.11 19.68
C GLU A 17 -17.69 8.76 19.24
N LYS A 18 -17.80 8.52 17.93
CA LYS A 18 -18.36 7.29 17.37
C LYS A 18 -17.60 6.02 17.77
N TYR A 19 -16.27 6.10 17.90
CA TYR A 19 -15.43 4.94 18.23
C TYR A 19 -15.06 4.86 19.72
N GLU A 20 -15.57 5.76 20.56
CA GLU A 20 -15.27 5.82 22.00
C GLU A 20 -13.75 5.83 22.28
N MET A 21 -12.97 6.49 21.44
CA MET A 21 -11.50 6.56 21.56
C MET A 21 -11.06 7.95 22.00
N GLU A 22 -10.06 8.04 22.88
CA GLU A 22 -9.47 9.32 23.28
C GLU A 22 -8.61 9.95 22.19
N VAL A 23 -8.06 9.14 21.27
CA VAL A 23 -7.25 9.58 20.13
C VAL A 23 -7.50 8.70 18.92
N LEU A 24 -7.92 9.30 17.80
CA LEU A 24 -7.96 8.59 16.52
C LEU A 24 -6.54 8.28 16.06
N PRO A 25 -6.19 6.99 15.85
CA PRO A 25 -4.87 6.63 15.39
C PRO A 25 -4.60 7.34 14.06
N ALA A 26 -3.38 7.88 13.90
CA ALA A 26 -2.95 8.28 12.57
C ALA A 26 -2.99 7.04 11.68
N LEU A 27 -4.00 6.91 10.82
CA LEU A 27 -4.13 5.80 9.87
C LEU A 27 -3.01 5.91 8.84
N SER A 28 -1.84 5.42 9.23
CA SER A 28 -0.73 5.22 8.33
C SER A 28 -1.07 4.04 7.41
N VAL A 29 -0.43 3.98 6.24
CA VAL A 29 -0.53 2.82 5.34
C VAL A 29 -0.15 1.53 6.08
N ALA A 30 0.73 1.60 7.08
CA ALA A 30 1.06 0.45 7.92
C ALA A 30 -0.12 0.02 8.81
N ASN A 31 -0.83 0.96 9.43
CA ASN A 31 -2.00 0.68 10.28
C ASN A 31 -3.16 0.11 9.47
N VAL A 32 -3.42 0.67 8.28
CA VAL A 32 -4.43 0.14 7.34
C VAL A 32 -4.06 -1.28 6.89
N ARG A 33 -2.78 -1.54 6.60
CA ARG A 33 -2.31 -2.88 6.25
C ARG A 33 -2.46 -3.89 7.40
N GLU A 34 -2.20 -3.47 8.64
CA GLU A 34 -2.42 -4.33 9.82
C GLU A 34 -3.91 -4.61 10.05
N LEU A 35 -4.79 -3.60 9.94
CA LEU A 35 -6.23 -3.81 10.02
C LEU A 35 -6.76 -4.74 8.92
N LEU A 36 -6.27 -4.58 7.68
CA LEU A 36 -6.63 -5.46 6.57
C LEU A 36 -6.10 -6.90 6.78
N ARG A 37 -4.91 -7.07 7.37
CA ARG A 37 -4.40 -8.40 7.73
C ARG A 37 -5.22 -9.07 8.84
N ALA A 38 -5.68 -8.28 9.81
CA ALA A 38 -6.49 -8.77 10.92
C ALA A 38 -7.92 -9.14 10.48
N THR A 39 -8.47 -8.44 9.50
CA THR A 39 -9.88 -8.59 9.06
C THR A 39 -10.05 -9.45 7.81
N MET A 40 -9.00 -9.63 7.00
CA MET A 40 -9.04 -10.46 5.79
C MET A 40 -7.99 -11.58 5.89
N PRO A 41 -8.37 -12.87 5.77
CA PRO A 41 -7.38 -13.93 5.66
C PRO A 41 -6.61 -13.75 4.35
N LEU A 42 -5.39 -13.23 4.45
CA LEU A 42 -4.51 -13.16 3.29
C LEU A 42 -4.15 -14.59 2.87
N PRO A 43 -4.25 -14.94 1.57
CA PRO A 43 -3.81 -16.23 1.09
C PRO A 43 -2.33 -16.42 1.41
N GLN A 44 -2.02 -17.38 2.29
CA GLN A 44 -0.64 -17.69 2.61
C GLN A 44 -0.03 -18.51 1.48
N LEU A 45 0.96 -17.94 0.81
CA LEU A 45 1.67 -18.60 -0.27
C LEU A 45 2.73 -19.52 0.33
N SER A 46 2.77 -20.77 -0.14
CA SER A 46 3.96 -21.61 0.03
C SER A 46 5.19 -20.90 -0.58
N PRO A 47 6.42 -21.17 -0.10
CA PRO A 47 7.64 -20.56 -0.63
C PRO A 47 7.76 -20.60 -2.16
N GLN A 48 7.34 -21.70 -2.79
CA GLN A 48 7.38 -21.88 -4.24
C GLN A 48 6.41 -20.93 -4.98
N LYS A 49 5.19 -20.79 -4.47
CA LYS A 49 4.18 -19.85 -4.99
C LYS A 49 4.63 -18.40 -4.82
N ALA A 50 5.25 -18.07 -3.69
CA ALA A 50 5.83 -16.75 -3.45
C ALA A 50 6.96 -16.45 -4.44
N ALA A 51 7.89 -17.40 -4.64
CA ALA A 51 8.99 -17.28 -5.59
C ALA A 51 8.47 -17.08 -7.03
N ALA A 52 7.49 -17.88 -7.47
CA ALA A 52 6.87 -17.73 -8.78
C ALA A 52 6.23 -16.34 -8.98
N LEU A 53 5.58 -15.81 -7.95
CA LEU A 53 4.97 -14.48 -8.00
C LEU A 53 6.04 -13.38 -8.10
N VAL A 54 7.14 -13.49 -7.33
CA VAL A 54 8.27 -12.55 -7.41
C VAL A 54 8.88 -12.57 -8.82
N ILE A 55 9.14 -13.76 -9.38
CA ILE A 55 9.68 -13.91 -10.75
C ILE A 55 8.75 -13.22 -11.77
N LYS A 56 7.44 -13.46 -11.70
CA LYS A 56 6.45 -12.81 -12.57
C LYS A 56 6.52 -11.28 -12.48
N HIS A 57 6.64 -10.72 -11.27
CA HIS A 57 6.73 -9.26 -11.10
C HIS A 57 8.04 -8.68 -11.63
N LEU A 58 9.16 -9.38 -11.47
CA LEU A 58 10.45 -8.96 -12.00
C LEU A 58 10.44 -8.93 -13.52
N ASP A 59 9.87 -9.94 -14.17
CA ASP A 59 9.72 -9.98 -15.62
C ASP A 59 8.82 -8.85 -16.12
N ASN A 60 7.65 -8.65 -15.52
CA ASN A 60 6.77 -7.52 -15.84
C ASN A 60 7.49 -6.16 -15.71
N ARG A 61 8.33 -6.00 -14.67
CA ARG A 61 9.14 -4.79 -14.47
C ARG A 61 10.18 -4.62 -15.57
N ALA A 62 10.87 -5.69 -15.96
CA ALA A 62 11.85 -5.67 -17.05
C ALA A 62 11.20 -5.26 -18.38
N ARG A 63 10.06 -5.87 -18.72
CA ARG A 63 9.28 -5.53 -19.93
C ARG A 63 8.81 -4.07 -19.91
N SER A 64 8.25 -3.61 -18.79
CA SER A 64 7.81 -2.22 -18.62
C SER A 64 8.97 -1.23 -18.78
N ARG A 65 10.12 -1.53 -18.19
CA ARG A 65 11.33 -0.71 -18.34
C ARG A 65 11.80 -0.67 -19.80
N LYS A 66 11.87 -1.82 -20.48
CA LYS A 66 12.24 -1.90 -21.90
C LYS A 66 11.29 -1.08 -22.78
N SER A 67 9.99 -1.18 -22.54
CA SER A 67 8.98 -0.40 -23.26
C SER A 67 9.17 1.11 -23.05
N ARG A 68 9.38 1.55 -21.82
CA ARG A 68 9.66 2.97 -21.52
C ARG A 68 10.94 3.47 -22.15
N LEU A 69 12.00 2.65 -22.15
CA LEU A 69 13.26 3.00 -22.81
C LEU A 69 13.10 3.15 -24.32
N ARG A 70 12.40 2.22 -24.98
CA ARG A 70 12.06 2.34 -26.41
C ARG A 70 11.32 3.64 -26.73
N LYS A 71 10.28 3.94 -25.94
CA LYS A 71 9.51 5.18 -26.06
C LYS A 71 10.38 6.43 -25.88
N ALA A 72 11.31 6.41 -24.91
CA ALA A 72 12.22 7.53 -24.67
C ALA A 72 13.27 7.69 -25.78
N LEU A 73 13.69 6.59 -26.42
CA LEU A 73 14.65 6.58 -27.52
C LEU A 73 14.01 6.81 -28.91
N GLY A 74 12.68 6.95 -28.98
CA GLY A 74 11.96 7.15 -30.25
C GLY A 74 11.99 5.95 -31.20
N THR A 75 12.13 4.72 -30.67
CA THR A 75 12.17 3.43 -31.42
C THR A 75 10.99 2.51 -31.10
#